data_AF-A0A7X7LQW0-F1
#
_entry.id   AF-A0A7X7LQW0-F1
#
_cell.length_a   1.000
_cell.length_b   1.000
_cell.length_c   1.000
_cell.angle_alpha   90.00
_cell.angle_beta   90.00
_cell.angle_gamma   90.00
#
_symmetry.space_group_name_H-M   'P 1'
#
loop_
_entity.id
_entity.type
_entity.pdbx_description
1 polymer ?
#
loop_
_entity_poly.entity_id
_entity_poly.type
_entity_poly.pdbx_seq_one_letter_code
_entity_poly.pdbx_strand_id
1 'polypeptide(L)'
;MVDGNQYYILDCVNAKLAHPAFDLARTYIILKQYVSRQADKYLREIVKKLQMDIQEVFKAIPAMAAIRLIEMETSDFTKTLIDMIMKDWKG
;
A
#
# COMPACT_ATOMS: atom_id res chain seq x y z
N MET A 1 13.82 6.80 6.05
CA MET A 1 14.97 7.72 6.18
C MET A 1 16.05 7.29 5.22
N VAL A 2 16.80 8.24 4.67
CA VAL A 2 17.95 7.95 3.79
C VAL A 2 19.19 8.49 4.48
N ASP A 3 20.19 7.66 4.67
CA ASP A 3 21.53 8.08 5.07
C ASP A 3 22.50 7.77 3.94
N GLY A 4 22.93 8.81 3.22
CA GLY A 4 23.73 8.71 2.01
C GLY A 4 23.07 7.81 0.95
N ASN A 5 23.41 6.52 0.97
CA ASN A 5 23.00 5.50 0.01
C ASN A 5 22.23 4.32 0.64
N GLN A 6 21.86 4.40 1.92
CA GLN A 6 21.15 3.37 2.67
C GLN A 6 19.73 3.82 3.01
N TYR A 7 18.77 2.91 2.85
CA TYR A 7 17.36 3.14 3.20
C TYR A 7 17.03 2.46 4.52
N TYR A 8 16.41 3.23 5.42
CA TYR A 8 15.98 2.74 6.73
C TYR A 8 14.47 2.85 6.87
N ILE A 9 13.85 1.76 7.32
CA ILE A 9 12.46 1.71 7.78
C ILE A 9 12.45 2.16 9.25
N LEU A 10 11.64 3.17 9.56
CA LEU A 10 11.50 3.74 10.89
C LEU A 10 10.06 3.50 11.39
N ASP A 11 9.82 3.80 12.66
CA ASP A 11 8.51 3.70 13.31
C ASP A 11 7.90 2.28 13.31
N CYS A 12 8.77 1.28 13.49
CA CYS A 12 8.36 -0.13 13.59
C CYS A 12 7.92 -0.54 15.01
N VAL A 13 7.85 0.39 15.97
CA VAL A 13 7.56 0.08 17.39
C VAL A 13 6.19 -0.57 17.58
N ASN A 14 5.24 -0.29 16.69
CA ASN A 14 3.89 -0.85 16.69
C ASN A 14 3.66 -1.91 15.62
N ALA A 15 4.71 -2.36 14.93
CA ALA A 15 4.60 -3.38 13.88
C ALA A 15 3.98 -4.68 14.44
N LYS A 16 3.15 -5.33 13.63
CA LYS A 16 2.48 -6.58 13.98
C LYS A 16 2.94 -7.70 13.04
N LEU A 17 2.92 -8.93 13.53
CA LEU A 17 3.12 -10.10 12.68
C LEU A 17 1.89 -10.27 11.79
N ALA A 18 2.05 -10.06 10.49
CA ALA A 18 0.99 -10.16 9.50
C ALA A 18 1.55 -10.67 8.16
N HIS A 19 0.64 -10.93 7.21
CA HIS A 19 1.04 -11.31 5.86
C HIS A 19 1.79 -10.16 5.16
N PRO A 20 2.94 -10.38 4.50
CA PRO A 20 3.72 -9.31 3.85
C PRO A 20 2.94 -8.49 2.82
N ALA A 21 1.87 -9.07 2.26
CA ALA A 21 0.92 -8.38 1.38
C ALA A 21 0.34 -7.09 1.99
N PHE A 22 0.23 -7.00 3.32
CA PHE A 22 -0.27 -5.80 4.01
C PHE A 22 0.70 -4.62 3.86
N ASP A 23 2.01 -4.85 4.00
CA ASP A 23 3.02 -3.79 3.81
C ASP A 23 3.08 -3.33 2.35
N LEU A 24 2.96 -4.27 1.41
CA LEU A 24 2.92 -3.97 -0.01
C LEU A 24 1.67 -3.16 -0.38
N ALA A 25 0.50 -3.57 0.10
CA ALA A 25 -0.77 -2.85 -0.13
C ALA A 25 -0.75 -1.46 0.51
N ARG A 26 -0.25 -1.32 1.74
CA ARG A 26 -0.12 -0.03 2.42
C ARG A 26 0.79 0.92 1.64
N THR A 27 1.96 0.43 1.20
CA THR A 27 2.88 1.22 0.38
C THR A 27 2.25 1.62 -0.96
N TYR A 28 1.55 0.68 -1.61
CA TYR A 28 0.84 0.95 -2.85
C TYR A 28 -0.20 2.07 -2.71
N ILE A 29 -1.01 2.03 -1.66
CA ILE A 29 -2.06 3.03 -1.39
C ILE A 29 -1.44 4.42 -1.13
N ILE A 30 -0.36 4.48 -0.35
CA ILE A 30 0.38 5.73 -0.13
C ILE A 30 0.91 6.28 -1.46
N LEU A 31 1.52 5.42 -2.29
CA LEU A 31 2.01 5.85 -3.61
C LEU A 31 0.86 6.25 -4.53
N LYS A 32 -0.32 5.62 -4.44
CA LYS A 32 -1.49 6.01 -5.23
C LYS A 32 -1.96 7.44 -4.94
N GLN A 33 -1.81 7.88 -3.70
CA GLN A 33 -2.16 9.24 -3.27
C GLN A 33 -1.24 10.30 -3.90
N TYR A 34 0.07 10.04 -3.99
CA TYR A 34 1.05 11.07 -4.38
C TYR A 34 1.63 10.89 -5.79
N VAL A 35 1.79 9.65 -6.25
CA VAL A 35 2.51 9.27 -7.48
C VAL A 35 1.85 8.05 -8.15
N SER A 36 0.60 8.19 -8.57
CA SER A 36 -0.26 7.08 -9.02
C SER A 36 0.34 6.17 -10.10
N ARG A 37 1.07 6.73 -11.08
CA ARG A 37 1.74 5.94 -12.14
C ARG A 37 2.89 5.09 -11.59
N GLN A 38 3.64 5.63 -10.64
CA GLN A 38 4.73 4.94 -9.98
C GLN A 38 4.20 3.87 -9.03
N ALA A 39 3.03 4.05 -8.42
CA ALA A 39 2.38 3.04 -7.58
C ALA A 39 2.15 1.72 -8.34
N ASP A 40 1.62 1.80 -9.56
CA ASP A 40 1.36 0.59 -10.37
C ASP A 40 2.65 -0.09 -10.82
N LYS A 41 3.68 0.72 -11.14
CA LYS A 41 5.01 0.18 -11.44
C LYS A 41 5.61 -0.50 -10.21
N TYR A 42 5.55 0.14 -9.05
CA TYR A 42 6.02 -0.41 -7.78
C TYR A 42 5.40 -1.77 -7.52
N LEU A 43 4.06 -1.88 -7.60
CA LEU A 43 3.37 -3.12 -7.28
C LEU A 43 3.77 -4.26 -8.23
N ARG A 44 3.85 -3.99 -9.53
CA ARG A 44 4.29 -4.99 -10.52
C ARG A 44 5.71 -5.47 -10.28
N GLU A 45 6.65 -4.54 -10.04
CA GLU A 45 8.05 -4.89 -9.85
C GLU A 45 8.31 -5.59 -8.51
N ILE A 46 7.66 -5.15 -7.42
CA ILE A 46 7.91 -5.72 -6.09
C ILE A 46 7.35 -7.12 -5.95
N VAL A 47 6.16 -7.38 -6.49
CA VAL A 47 5.53 -8.71 -6.48
C VAL A 47 6.38 -9.69 -7.28
N LYS A 48 6.89 -9.27 -8.45
CA LYS A 48 7.83 -10.07 -9.26
C LYS A 48 9.14 -10.34 -8.51
N LYS A 49 9.72 -9.32 -7.86
CA LYS A 49 10.97 -9.46 -7.10
C LYS A 49 10.84 -10.40 -5.92
N LEU A 50 9.70 -10.38 -5.23
CA LEU A 50 9.42 -11.22 -4.07
C LEU A 50 8.80 -12.59 -4.42
N GLN A 51 8.53 -12.85 -5.72
CA GLN A 51 7.83 -14.05 -6.19
C GLN A 51 6.49 -14.29 -5.48
N MET A 52 5.79 -13.21 -5.17
CA MET A 52 4.49 -13.25 -4.48
C MET A 52 3.35 -13.34 -5.51
N ASP A 53 2.20 -13.88 -5.11
CA ASP A 53 0.99 -13.76 -5.91
C ASP A 53 0.40 -12.35 -5.74
N ILE A 54 0.21 -11.64 -6.85
CA ILE A 54 -0.41 -10.31 -6.85
C ILE A 54 -1.81 -10.33 -6.24
N GLN A 55 -2.52 -11.46 -6.33
CA GLN A 55 -3.85 -11.62 -5.74
C GLN A 55 -3.82 -11.52 -4.21
N GLU A 56 -2.72 -11.91 -3.56
CA GLU A 56 -2.58 -11.73 -2.10
C GLU A 56 -2.51 -10.26 -1.73
N VAL A 57 -1.81 -9.45 -2.53
CA VAL A 57 -1.76 -8.01 -2.33
C VAL A 57 -3.11 -7.36 -2.61
N PHE A 58 -3.80 -7.77 -3.68
CA PHE A 58 -5.13 -7.26 -3.99
C PHE A 58 -6.15 -7.54 -2.89
N LYS A 59 -6.10 -8.72 -2.25
CA LYS A 59 -6.94 -9.04 -1.09
C LYS A 59 -6.65 -8.14 0.12
N ALA A 60 -5.43 -7.63 0.26
CA ALA A 60 -5.05 -6.74 1.36
C ALA A 60 -5.42 -5.26 1.11
N ILE A 61 -5.66 -4.85 -0.15
CA ILE A 61 -5.95 -3.45 -0.52
C ILE A 61 -7.20 -2.90 0.19
N PRO A 62 -8.37 -3.56 0.21
CA PRO A 62 -9.55 -3.02 0.87
C PRO A 62 -9.32 -2.73 2.36
N ALA A 63 -8.65 -3.65 3.06
CA ALA A 63 -8.34 -3.50 4.48
C ALA A 63 -7.38 -2.33 4.73
N MET A 64 -6.31 -2.21 3.92
CA MET A 64 -5.35 -1.11 4.06
C MET A 64 -5.93 0.24 3.64
N ALA A 65 -6.85 0.25 2.67
CA ALA A 65 -7.55 1.47 2.25
C ALA A 65 -8.49 1.96 3.36
N ALA A 66 -9.18 1.06 4.06
CA ALA A 66 -9.99 1.40 5.23
C ALA A 66 -9.15 1.98 6.38
N ILE A 67 -8.00 1.37 6.69
CA ILE A 67 -7.08 1.92 7.71
C ILE A 67 -6.60 3.32 7.30
N ARG A 68 -6.19 3.48 6.04
CA ARG A 68 -5.74 4.78 5.54
C ARG A 68 -6.83 5.85 5.61
N LEU A 69 -8.08 5.47 5.34
CA LEU A 69 -9.23 6.37 5.43
C LEU A 69 -9.47 6.85 6.88
N ILE A 70 -9.33 5.96 7.87
CA ILE A 70 -9.47 6.29 9.30
C ILE A 70 -8.33 7.22 9.76
N GLU A 71 -7.11 6.99 9.26
CA GLU A 71 -5.93 7.80 9.60
C GLU A 71 -5.95 9.21 9.00
N MET A 72 -6.83 9.50 8.03
CA MET A 72 -6.84 10.75 7.27
C MET A 72 -8.04 11.63 7.63
N GLU A 73 -7.80 12.89 8.00
CA GLU A 73 -8.87 13.79 8.45
C GLU A 73 -9.79 14.30 7.32
N THR A 74 -9.31 14.42 6.08
CA THR A 74 -10.07 14.51 4.81
C THR A 74 -9.11 14.82 3.66
N SER A 75 -9.34 14.26 2.46
CA SER A 75 -8.53 14.59 1.27
C SER A 75 -9.28 14.30 -0.03
N ASP A 76 -8.80 14.84 -1.15
CA ASP A 76 -9.28 14.47 -2.49
C ASP A 76 -9.14 12.97 -2.81
N PHE A 77 -8.30 12.26 -2.03
CA PHE A 77 -8.09 10.82 -2.16
C PHE A 77 -9.16 9.96 -1.46
N THR A 78 -10.02 10.57 -0.63
CA THR A 78 -11.09 9.87 0.10
C THR A 78 -11.99 9.06 -0.83
N LYS A 79 -12.37 9.61 -1.99
CA LYS A 79 -13.21 8.90 -2.97
C LYS A 79 -12.49 7.66 -3.52
N THR A 80 -11.21 7.77 -3.82
CA THR A 80 -10.40 6.65 -4.30
C THR A 80 -10.26 5.56 -3.24
N LEU A 81 -10.10 5.92 -1.95
CA LEU A 81 -10.08 4.96 -0.86
C LEU A 81 -11.42 4.23 -0.72
N ILE A 82 -12.54 4.93 -0.80
CA ILE A 82 -13.88 4.31 -0.79
C ILE A 82 -14.04 3.36 -1.98
N ASP A 83 -13.62 3.76 -3.18
CA ASP A 83 -13.63 2.90 -4.37
C ASP A 83 -12.77 1.63 -4.17
N MET A 84 -11.61 1.75 -3.53
CA MET A 84 -10.72 0.62 -3.19
C MET A 84 -11.33 -0.33 -2.15
N ILE A 85 -12.18 0.17 -1.26
CA ILE A 85 -12.86 -0.64 -0.23
C ILE A 85 -14.05 -1.39 -0.83
N MET A 86 -14.83 -0.73 -1.69
CA MET A 86 -16.12 -1.24 -2.15
C MET A 86 -16.04 -2.17 -3.38
N LYS A 87 -14.93 -2.14 -4.13
CA LYS A 87 -14.77 -2.95 -5.34
C LYS A 87 -13.82 -4.12 -5.09
N ASP A 88 -14.10 -5.25 -5.72
CA ASP A 88 -13.10 -6.29 -5.93
C ASP A 88 -11.95 -5.66 -6.74
N TRP A 89 -10.84 -5.38 -6.05
CA TRP A 89 -9.69 -4.72 -6.67
C TRP A 89 -9.04 -5.65 -7.68
N LYS A 90 -9.26 -5.36 -8.97
CA LYS A 90 -8.60 -6.00 -10.11
C LYS A 90 -7.71 -4.93 -10.72
N GLY A 91 -6.44 -4.92 -10.31
CA GLY A 91 -5.50 -3.83 -10.60
C GLY A 91 -5.31 -3.49 -12.08
#